data_AF-A0A0F3RIQ9-F1
#
_entry.id   AF-A0A0F3RIQ9-F1
#
_cell.length_a   1.000
_cell.length_b   1.000
_cell.length_c   1.000
_cell.angle_alpha   90.00
_cell.angle_beta   90.00
_cell.angle_gamma   90.00
#
_symmetry.space_group_name_H-M   'P 1'
#
loop_
_entity.id
_entity.type
_entity.pdbx_description
1 polymer ?
#
loop_
_entity_poly.entity_id
_entity_poly.type
_entity_poly.pdbx_seq_one_letter_code
_entity_poly.pdbx_strand_id
1 'polypeptide(L)'
;MNFQNQGNFTRGSQLFAHKLRMFGQGSTNVFIIGLGLSIFWIICRLYQKVFLSSLYYFVIERYVQLKLAIGEHFYDIDQIGIKFYSLRFKKWMHLNAQDFLHEFYTSQHGFKIQQLLEFLINSALLEGLIVFAIGVIISIVFFTAQG
;
A
#
# COMPACT_ATOMS: atom_id res chain seq x y z
N MET A 1 43.18 -16.71 43.67
CA MET A 1 42.10 -16.38 42.72
C MET A 1 41.01 -17.42 42.87
N ASN A 2 39.78 -17.02 43.18
CA ASN A 2 38.71 -17.95 43.54
C ASN A 2 37.98 -18.46 42.28
N PHE A 3 38.38 -19.63 41.77
CA PHE A 3 37.89 -20.23 40.52
C PHE A 3 36.37 -20.50 40.51
N GLN A 4 35.75 -20.72 41.68
CA GLN A 4 34.30 -20.86 41.81
C GLN A 4 33.52 -19.59 41.44
N ASN A 5 34.05 -18.40 41.74
CA ASN A 5 33.41 -17.13 41.38
C ASN A 5 33.53 -16.81 39.89
N GLN A 6 34.64 -17.21 39.24
CA GLN A 6 34.80 -17.06 37.79
C GLN A 6 33.81 -17.94 37.01
N GLY A 7 33.52 -19.16 37.48
CA GLY A 7 32.53 -20.05 36.90
C GLY A 7 31.08 -19.56 37.03
N ASN A 8 30.73 -18.92 38.16
CA ASN A 8 29.40 -18.32 38.34
C ASN A 8 29.20 -17.07 37.47
N PHE A 9 30.25 -16.27 37.26
CA PHE A 9 30.20 -15.09 36.40
C PHE A 9 30.06 -15.46 34.91
N THR A 10 30.81 -16.47 34.45
CA THR A 10 30.69 -16.99 33.06
C THR A 10 29.37 -17.72 32.81
N ARG A 11 28.83 -18.44 33.80
CA ARG A 11 27.52 -19.11 33.67
C ARG A 11 26.36 -18.10 33.68
N GLY A 12 26.45 -17.05 34.48
CA GLY A 12 25.51 -15.92 34.48
C GLY A 12 25.53 -15.14 33.16
N SER A 13 26.73 -14.86 32.62
CA SER A 13 26.86 -14.19 31.32
C SER A 13 26.37 -15.05 30.16
N GLN A 14 26.55 -16.38 30.22
CA GLN A 14 26.01 -17.32 29.24
C GLN A 14 24.47 -17.38 29.27
N LEU A 15 23.86 -17.41 30.46
CA LEU A 15 22.40 -17.36 30.61
C LEU A 15 21.82 -16.04 30.08
N PHE A 16 22.48 -14.91 30.37
CA PHE A 16 22.08 -13.61 29.84
C PHE A 16 22.18 -13.55 28.32
N ALA A 17 23.32 -13.96 27.75
CA ALA A 17 23.52 -14.01 26.29
C ALA A 17 22.50 -14.92 25.60
N HIS A 18 22.17 -16.06 26.21
CA HIS A 18 21.17 -17.00 25.70
C HIS A 18 19.75 -16.41 25.72
N LYS A 19 19.34 -15.76 26.82
CA LYS A 19 18.05 -15.05 26.90
C LYS A 19 17.96 -13.88 25.93
N LEU A 20 19.05 -13.15 25.72
CA LEU A 20 19.12 -12.03 24.78
C LEU A 20 18.98 -12.53 23.33
N ARG A 21 19.61 -13.66 23.00
CA ARG A 21 19.43 -14.33 21.70
C ARG A 21 17.99 -14.82 21.48
N MET A 22 17.38 -15.44 22.49
CA MET A 22 15.97 -15.85 22.41
C MET A 22 15.03 -14.66 22.26
N PHE A 23 15.29 -13.57 22.98
CA PHE A 23 14.53 -12.33 22.86
C PHE A 23 14.65 -11.74 21.45
N GLY A 24 15.85 -11.72 20.87
CA GLY A 24 16.06 -11.27 19.50
C GLY A 24 15.30 -12.12 18.47
N GLN A 25 15.33 -13.45 18.61
CA GLN A 25 14.61 -14.36 17.71
C GLN A 25 13.09 -14.25 17.88
N GLY A 26 12.59 -14.19 19.11
CA GLY A 26 11.16 -14.00 19.40
C GLY A 26 10.63 -12.65 18.91
N SER A 27 11.39 -11.57 19.15
CA SER A 27 11.07 -10.24 18.63
C SER A 27 11.01 -10.24 17.10
N THR A 28 12.00 -10.82 16.43
CA THR A 28 12.02 -10.92 14.95
C THR A 28 10.78 -11.64 14.42
N ASN A 29 10.39 -12.76 15.04
CA ASN A 29 9.20 -13.52 14.62
C ASN A 29 7.90 -12.72 14.83
N VAL A 30 7.75 -12.06 15.98
CA VAL A 30 6.59 -11.19 16.27
C VAL A 30 6.49 -10.05 15.26
N PHE A 31 7.61 -9.41 14.93
CA PHE A 31 7.67 -8.35 13.92
C PHE A 31 7.30 -8.88 12.53
N ILE A 32 7.80 -10.04 12.12
CA ILE A 32 7.48 -10.66 10.83
C ILE A 32 5.97 -10.96 10.73
N ILE A 33 5.36 -11.49 11.79
CA ILE A 33 3.92 -11.78 11.81
C ILE A 33 3.11 -10.47 11.72
N GLY A 34 3.47 -9.45 12.50
CA GLY A 34 2.82 -8.14 12.44
C GLY A 34 2.91 -7.51 11.05
N LEU A 35 4.10 -7.55 10.43
CA LEU A 35 4.31 -7.04 9.07
C LEU A 35 3.52 -7.84 8.04
N GLY A 36 3.52 -9.17 8.14
CA GLY A 36 2.76 -10.05 7.25
C GLY A 36 1.26 -9.75 7.28
N LEU A 37 0.68 -9.59 8.48
CA LEU A 37 -0.73 -9.24 8.65
C LEU A 37 -1.05 -7.85 8.10
N SER A 38 -0.18 -6.87 8.34
CA SER A 38 -0.33 -5.51 7.82
C SER A 38 -0.31 -5.46 6.30
N ILE A 39 0.66 -6.15 5.68
CA ILE A 39 0.77 -6.25 4.22
C ILE A 39 -0.46 -6.96 3.64
N PHE A 40 -0.87 -8.09 4.22
CA PHE A 40 -2.05 -8.82 3.79
C PHE A 40 -3.32 -7.94 3.85
N TRP A 41 -3.51 -7.20 4.94
CA TRP A 41 -4.63 -6.27 5.08
C TRP A 41 -4.64 -5.20 4.00
N ILE A 42 -3.49 -4.54 3.75
CA ILE A 42 -3.36 -3.52 2.71
C ILE A 42 -3.68 -4.10 1.33
N ILE A 43 -3.20 -5.30 1.02
CA ILE A 43 -3.50 -6.00 -0.24
C ILE A 43 -5.01 -6.25 -0.37
N CYS A 44 -5.68 -6.74 0.67
CA CYS A 44 -7.13 -6.95 0.67
C CYS A 44 -7.89 -5.63 0.44
N ARG A 45 -7.49 -4.55 1.11
CA ARG A 45 -8.10 -3.21 0.96
C ARG A 45 -7.90 -2.65 -0.44
N LEU A 46 -6.71 -2.84 -1.02
CA LEU A 46 -6.43 -2.47 -2.40
C LEU A 46 -7.31 -3.26 -3.37
N TYR A 47 -7.43 -4.58 -3.18
CA TYR A 47 -8.28 -5.40 -4.04
C TYR A 47 -9.76 -4.97 -4.02
N GLN A 48 -10.28 -4.55 -2.86
CA GLN A 48 -11.65 -4.03 -2.73
C GLN A 48 -11.85 -2.69 -3.48
N LYS A 49 -10.80 -1.87 -3.58
CA LYS A 49 -10.87 -0.50 -4.15
C LYS A 49 -10.45 -0.45 -5.63
N VAL A 50 -9.64 -1.41 -6.09
CA VAL A 50 -9.14 -1.46 -7.48
C VAL A 50 -10.20 -2.09 -8.39
N PHE A 51 -10.76 -1.27 -9.28
CA PHE A 51 -11.55 -1.75 -10.42
C PHE A 51 -10.71 -1.63 -11.69
N LEU A 52 -10.43 -2.75 -12.37
CA LEU A 52 -9.63 -2.80 -13.61
C LEU A 52 -10.13 -1.82 -14.69
N SER A 53 -11.46 -1.68 -14.82
CA SER A 53 -12.07 -0.71 -15.73
C SER A 53 -11.71 0.73 -15.38
N SER A 54 -11.67 1.07 -14.08
CA SER A 54 -11.34 2.42 -13.61
C SER A 54 -9.85 2.71 -13.77
N LEU A 55 -8.99 1.71 -13.57
CA LEU A 55 -7.56 1.82 -13.89
C LEU A 55 -7.30 2.08 -15.38
N TYR A 56 -8.03 1.39 -16.26
CA TYR A 56 -7.92 1.63 -17.70
C TYR A 56 -8.24 3.09 -18.07
N TYR A 57 -9.36 3.63 -17.57
CA TYR A 57 -9.71 5.03 -17.81
C TYR A 57 -8.72 6.01 -17.17
N PHE A 58 -8.13 5.65 -16.02
CA PHE A 58 -7.10 6.45 -15.38
C PHE A 58 -5.80 6.55 -16.18
N VAL A 59 -5.36 5.45 -16.81
CA VAL A 59 -4.17 5.47 -17.69
C VAL A 59 -4.42 6.38 -18.88
N ILE A 60 -5.63 6.33 -19.46
CA ILE A 60 -6.02 7.24 -20.54
C ILE A 60 -6.04 8.69 -20.03
N GLU A 61 -6.55 8.94 -18.83
CA GLU A 61 -6.55 10.27 -18.22
C GLU A 61 -5.16 10.86 -18.09
N ARG A 62 -4.18 10.09 -17.57
CA ARG A 62 -2.78 10.53 -17.51
C ARG A 62 -2.17 10.80 -18.87
N TYR A 63 -2.51 9.98 -19.86
CA TYR A 63 -2.09 10.21 -21.23
C TYR A 63 -2.71 11.50 -21.82
N VAL A 64 -3.99 11.77 -21.54
CA VAL A 64 -4.68 13.00 -21.97
C VAL A 64 -4.06 14.23 -21.31
N GLN A 65 -3.80 14.19 -20.01
CA GLN A 65 -3.11 15.27 -19.30
C GLN A 65 -1.74 15.57 -19.91
N LEU A 66 -0.94 14.54 -20.18
CA LEU A 66 0.36 14.70 -20.82
C LEU A 66 0.22 15.30 -22.23
N LYS A 67 -0.75 14.80 -23.01
CA LYS A 67 -1.02 15.30 -24.36
C LYS A 67 -1.47 16.75 -24.36
N LEU A 68 -2.29 17.17 -23.39
CA LEU A 68 -2.68 18.56 -23.21
C LEU A 68 -1.49 19.43 -22.81
N ALA A 69 -0.70 19.02 -21.82
CA ALA A 69 0.46 19.78 -21.37
C ALA A 69 1.50 20.03 -22.48
N ILE A 70 1.69 19.05 -23.38
CA ILE A 70 2.56 19.22 -24.54
C ILE A 70 1.84 20.00 -25.65
N GLY A 71 0.58 19.65 -25.93
CA GLY A 71 -0.18 20.17 -27.06
C GLY A 71 -0.58 21.64 -26.91
N GLU A 72 -0.81 22.12 -25.70
CA GLU A 72 -1.09 23.53 -25.39
C GLU A 72 0.05 24.46 -25.85
N HIS A 73 1.27 23.94 -25.99
CA HIS A 73 2.39 24.71 -26.53
C HIS A 73 2.36 24.87 -28.06
N PHE A 74 1.62 24.01 -28.77
CA PHE A 74 1.66 23.93 -30.24
C PHE A 74 0.30 24.19 -30.92
N TYR A 75 -0.81 23.96 -30.21
CA TYR A 75 -2.17 24.02 -30.73
C TYR A 75 -3.13 24.57 -29.68
N ASP A 76 -4.23 25.18 -30.14
CA ASP A 76 -5.34 25.53 -29.25
C ASP A 76 -5.93 24.26 -28.61
N ILE A 77 -6.26 24.36 -27.32
CA ILE A 77 -6.74 23.27 -26.47
C ILE A 77 -7.95 22.55 -27.09
N ASP A 78 -8.82 23.29 -27.78
CA ASP A 78 -10.03 22.78 -28.42
C ASP A 78 -9.78 21.82 -29.60
N GLN A 79 -8.56 21.83 -30.16
CA GLN A 79 -8.18 20.98 -31.28
C GLN A 79 -7.55 19.66 -30.83
N ILE A 80 -7.25 19.51 -29.53
CA ILE A 80 -6.54 18.36 -29.00
C ILE A 80 -7.54 17.22 -28.70
N GLY A 81 -7.86 16.43 -29.73
CA GLY A 81 -8.73 15.27 -29.58
C GLY A 81 -7.99 14.01 -29.09
N ILE A 82 -8.73 13.11 -28.43
CA ILE A 82 -8.30 11.74 -28.12
C ILE A 82 -9.26 10.72 -28.72
N LYS A 83 -8.72 9.64 -29.27
CA LYS A 83 -9.47 8.45 -29.67
C LYS A 83 -9.20 7.33 -28.67
N PHE A 84 -10.24 6.82 -28.03
CA PHE A 84 -10.13 5.73 -27.07
C PHE A 84 -11.28 4.75 -27.22
N TYR A 85 -11.08 3.53 -26.73
CA TYR A 85 -12.13 2.53 -26.71
C TYR A 85 -12.94 2.69 -25.42
N SER A 86 -14.24 2.98 -25.55
CA SER A 86 -15.13 3.07 -24.40
C SER A 86 -15.65 1.70 -24.02
N LEU A 87 -15.30 1.25 -22.81
CA LEU A 87 -15.79 0.00 -22.23
C LEU A 87 -17.30 0.03 -21.98
N ARG A 88 -17.89 1.21 -21.69
CA ARG A 88 -19.33 1.38 -21.48
C ARG A 88 -20.14 1.10 -22.75
N PHE A 89 -19.72 1.68 -23.87
CA PHE A 89 -20.44 1.58 -25.14
C PHE A 89 -19.88 0.51 -26.09
N LYS A 90 -18.78 -0.16 -25.70
CA LYS A 90 -18.04 -1.15 -26.50
C LYS A 90 -17.74 -0.66 -27.92
N LYS A 91 -17.36 0.61 -28.05
CA LYS A 91 -17.04 1.24 -29.33
C LYS A 91 -15.90 2.24 -29.19
N TRP A 92 -15.21 2.49 -30.30
CA TRP A 92 -14.25 3.57 -30.41
C TRP A 92 -14.98 4.91 -30.38
N MET A 93 -14.55 5.80 -29.47
CA MET A 93 -15.05 7.15 -29.38
C MET A 93 -13.91 8.14 -29.59
N HIS A 94 -14.25 9.28 -30.18
CA HIS A 94 -13.37 10.43 -30.30
C HIS A 94 -14.00 11.57 -29.52
N LEU A 95 -13.26 12.12 -28.57
CA LEU A 95 -13.68 13.25 -27.75
C LEU A 95 -12.54 14.26 -27.71
N ASN A 96 -12.89 15.53 -27.48
CA ASN A 96 -11.90 16.52 -27.11
C ASN A 96 -11.25 16.11 -25.77
N ALA A 97 -9.95 16.39 -25.60
CA ALA A 97 -9.20 16.07 -24.41
C ALA A 97 -9.81 16.72 -23.14
N GLN A 98 -10.28 17.97 -23.24
CA GLN A 98 -10.90 18.67 -22.12
C GLN A 98 -12.24 18.05 -21.72
N ASP A 99 -13.08 17.72 -22.72
CA ASP A 99 -14.36 17.04 -22.48
C ASP A 99 -14.16 15.66 -21.84
N PHE A 100 -13.15 14.92 -22.29
CA PHE A 100 -12.79 13.64 -21.70
C PHE A 100 -12.38 13.79 -20.23
N LEU A 101 -11.55 14.79 -19.89
CA LEU A 101 -11.17 15.05 -18.50
C LEU A 101 -12.40 15.38 -17.65
N HIS A 102 -13.26 16.27 -18.14
CA HIS A 102 -14.48 16.64 -17.44
C HIS A 102 -15.41 15.43 -17.21
N GLU A 103 -15.61 14.60 -18.24
CA GLU A 103 -16.40 13.37 -18.13
C GLU A 103 -15.74 12.39 -17.14
N PHE A 104 -14.41 12.24 -17.18
CA PHE A 104 -13.70 11.35 -16.27
C PHE A 104 -13.89 11.74 -14.80
N TYR A 105 -13.67 13.01 -14.44
CA TYR A 105 -13.82 13.49 -13.06
C TYR A 105 -15.28 13.46 -12.57
N THR A 106 -16.24 13.64 -13.47
CA THR A 106 -17.68 13.54 -13.15
C THR A 106 -18.16 12.09 -13.12
N SER A 107 -17.44 11.17 -13.77
CA SER A 107 -17.84 9.76 -13.84
C SER A 107 -17.54 8.99 -12.54
N GLN A 108 -18.23 7.86 -12.40
CA GLN A 108 -17.96 6.89 -11.33
C GLN A 108 -16.51 6.37 -11.36
N HIS A 109 -15.83 6.41 -12.52
CA HIS A 109 -14.44 5.97 -12.63
C HIS A 109 -13.49 6.96 -11.96
N GLY A 110 -13.66 8.26 -12.19
CA GLY A 110 -12.89 9.31 -11.52
C GLY A 110 -13.06 9.26 -10.01
N PHE A 111 -14.30 9.14 -9.54
CA PHE A 111 -14.59 9.02 -8.11
C PHE A 111 -13.91 7.81 -7.44
N LYS A 112 -13.96 6.63 -8.09
CA LYS A 112 -13.29 5.42 -7.56
C LYS A 112 -11.78 5.57 -7.49
N ILE A 113 -11.18 6.22 -8.49
CA ILE A 113 -9.74 6.48 -8.52
C ILE A 113 -9.36 7.49 -7.45
N GLN A 114 -10.15 8.54 -7.26
CA GLN A 114 -9.94 9.50 -6.17
C GLN A 114 -9.99 8.81 -4.80
N GLN A 115 -11.00 7.98 -4.54
CA GLN A 115 -11.08 7.21 -3.29
C GLN A 115 -9.89 6.26 -3.08
N LEU A 116 -9.36 5.69 -4.15
CA LEU A 116 -8.16 4.86 -4.09
C LEU A 116 -6.92 5.69 -3.77
N LEU A 117 -6.77 6.86 -4.39
CA LEU A 117 -5.67 7.78 -4.13
C LEU A 117 -5.72 8.34 -2.70
N GLU A 118 -6.90 8.76 -2.24
CA GLU A 118 -7.12 9.23 -0.87
C GLU A 118 -6.79 8.13 0.15
N PHE A 119 -7.19 6.89 -0.13
CA PHE A 119 -6.81 5.75 0.72
C PHE A 119 -5.29 5.58 0.77
N LEU A 120 -4.61 5.60 -0.38
CA LEU A 120 -3.16 5.42 -0.46
C LEU A 120 -2.38 6.52 0.28
N ILE A 121 -2.80 7.77 0.14
CA ILE A 121 -2.10 8.93 0.73
C ILE A 121 -2.41 9.07 2.22
N ASN A 122 -3.68 8.97 2.61
CA ASN A 122 -4.11 9.39 3.95
C ASN A 122 -4.32 8.23 4.93
N SER A 123 -4.80 7.07 4.46
CA SER A 123 -5.33 6.03 5.35
C SER A 123 -4.51 4.75 5.36
N ALA A 124 -3.85 4.39 4.25
CA ALA A 124 -3.19 3.09 4.09
C ALA A 124 -2.09 2.84 5.13
N LEU A 125 -1.27 3.85 5.40
CA LEU A 125 -0.20 3.77 6.40
C LEU A 125 -0.78 3.61 7.81
N LEU A 126 -1.78 4.42 8.16
CA LEU A 126 -2.43 4.37 9.48
C LEU A 126 -3.15 3.03 9.71
N GLU A 127 -3.96 2.57 8.74
CA GLU A 127 -4.61 1.26 8.80
C GLU A 127 -3.56 0.14 8.94
N GLY A 128 -2.47 0.22 8.17
CA GLY A 128 -1.35 -0.72 8.25
C GLY A 128 -0.68 -0.74 9.63
N LEU A 129 -0.46 0.42 10.25
CA LEU A 129 0.12 0.54 11.59
C LEU A 129 -0.81 -0.03 12.67
N ILE A 130 -2.11 0.21 12.57
CA ILE A 130 -3.09 -0.34 13.52
C ILE A 130 -3.09 -1.87 13.45
N VAL A 131 -3.17 -2.43 12.24
CA VAL A 131 -3.14 -3.89 12.04
C VAL A 131 -1.80 -4.48 12.49
N PHE A 132 -0.69 -3.78 12.23
CA PHE A 132 0.63 -4.16 12.69
C PHE A 132 0.68 -4.24 14.23
N ALA A 133 0.22 -3.19 14.92
CA ALA A 133 0.22 -3.14 16.38
C ALA A 133 -0.65 -4.26 16.99
N ILE A 134 -1.83 -4.50 16.43
CA ILE A 134 -2.71 -5.60 16.86
C ILE A 134 -2.02 -6.95 16.63
N GLY A 135 -1.43 -7.17 15.46
CA GLY A 135 -0.71 -8.39 15.13
C GLY A 135 0.47 -8.66 16.08
N VAL A 136 1.21 -7.61 16.44
CA VAL A 136 2.30 -7.69 17.42
C VAL A 136 1.77 -8.05 18.80
N ILE A 137 0.71 -7.40 19.29
CA ILE A 137 0.11 -7.69 20.61
C ILE A 137 -0.36 -9.15 20.67
N ILE A 138 -1.10 -9.61 19.65
CA ILE A 138 -1.60 -10.98 19.58
C ILE A 138 -0.44 -11.98 19.59
N SER A 139 0.61 -11.71 18.80
CA SER A 139 1.78 -12.60 18.72
C SER A 139 2.52 -12.67 20.05
N ILE A 140 2.69 -11.54 20.75
CA ILE A 140 3.30 -11.52 22.09
C ILE A 140 2.49 -12.35 23.07
N VAL A 141 1.16 -12.18 23.10
CA VAL A 141 0.27 -12.96 23.98
C VAL A 141 0.38 -14.45 23.67
N PHE A 142 0.36 -14.82 22.38
CA PHE A 142 0.48 -16.20 21.93
C PHE A 142 1.80 -16.85 22.36
N PHE A 143 2.94 -16.20 22.09
CA PHE A 143 4.25 -16.73 22.48
C PHE A 143 4.44 -16.77 24.01
N THR A 144 3.83 -15.83 24.74
CA THR A 144 3.88 -15.83 26.22
C THR A 144 3.01 -16.95 26.81
N ALA A 145 1.88 -17.27 26.18
CA ALA A 145 0.97 -18.32 26.64
C ALA A 145 1.43 -19.73 26.27
N GLN A 146 2.14 -19.90 25.15
CA GLN A 146 2.58 -21.22 24.67
C GLN A 146 3.92 -21.71 25.23
N GLY A 147 4.79 -20.83 25.75
CA GLY A 147 6.03 -21.23 26.44
C GLY A 147 7.11 -21.78 25.52
#